data_AF-A0A7V9J856-F1
#
_entry.id   AF-A0A7V9J856-F1
#
_cell.length_a   1.000
_cell.length_b   1.000
_cell.length_c   1.000
_cell.angle_alpha   90.00
_cell.angle_beta   90.00
_cell.angle_gamma   90.00
#
_symmetry.space_group_name_H-M   'P 1'
#
loop_
_entity.id
_entity.type
_entity.pdbx_description
1 polymer ?
#
loop_
_entity_poly.entity_id
_entity_poly.type
_entity_poly.pdbx_seq_one_letter_code
_entity_poly.pdbx_strand_id
1 'polypeptide(L)'
;MDLRRLRAGEWITAVAGVVLVVALFLPWYEVPGRGRLSAWEAYSIVDVLLLVLGVLAAGLLVVTAIQRTAAVGIAADAMLTIFAGIVGVIATARVLNMPAALEPVDADRAAFAWIGLLSAYGVLAGAILAMRDERLSREGELTDATGVPIEAAPEIETLPAPPRT
;
A
#
# COMPACT_ATOMS: atom_id res chain seq x y z
N MET A 1 -8.59 -9.83 17.27
CA MET A 1 -8.55 -9.14 15.97
C MET A 1 -9.88 -8.45 15.78
N ASP A 2 -9.86 -7.16 15.48
CA ASP A 2 -11.08 -6.37 15.26
C ASP A 2 -11.05 -5.78 13.85
N LEU A 3 -11.74 -6.47 12.92
CA LEU A 3 -11.78 -6.09 11.51
C LEU A 3 -12.61 -4.82 11.26
N ARG A 4 -13.40 -4.36 12.24
CA ARG A 4 -14.20 -3.13 12.12
C ARG A 4 -13.35 -1.86 12.17
N ARG A 5 -12.14 -1.97 12.70
CA ARG A 5 -11.14 -0.88 12.73
C ARG A 5 -10.49 -0.66 11.37
N LEU A 6 -10.63 -1.60 10.42
CA LEU A 6 -10.00 -1.48 9.12
C LEU A 6 -10.63 -0.36 8.28
N ARG A 7 -9.79 0.58 7.89
CA ARG A 7 -10.08 1.71 7.01
C ARG A 7 -10.22 1.19 5.59
N ALA A 8 -10.99 1.90 4.77
CA ALA A 8 -11.15 1.54 3.36
C ALA A 8 -9.78 1.53 2.63
N GLY A 9 -8.90 2.46 2.98
CA GLY A 9 -7.53 2.52 2.47
C GLY A 9 -6.71 1.26 2.77
N GLU A 10 -6.80 0.72 3.98
CA GLU A 10 -6.04 -0.49 4.38
C GLU A 10 -6.47 -1.72 3.58
N TRP A 11 -7.78 -1.86 3.29
CA TRP A 11 -8.28 -2.92 2.42
C TRP A 11 -7.77 -2.79 0.99
N ILE A 12 -7.79 -1.57 0.43
CA ILE A 12 -7.27 -1.30 -0.91
C ILE A 12 -5.77 -1.64 -0.97
N THR A 13 -5.00 -1.18 0.02
CA THR A 13 -3.56 -1.48 0.15
C THR A 13 -3.30 -2.98 0.19
N ALA A 14 -4.02 -3.72 1.02
CA ALA A 14 -3.80 -5.15 1.18
C ALA A 14 -4.16 -5.93 -0.09
N VAL A 15 -5.32 -5.64 -0.69
CA VAL A 15 -5.77 -6.30 -1.93
C VAL A 15 -4.80 -5.98 -3.07
N ALA A 16 -4.41 -4.71 -3.24
CA ALA A 16 -3.44 -4.32 -4.25
C ALA A 16 -2.08 -4.99 -4.03
N GLY A 17 -1.65 -5.14 -2.78
CA GLY A 17 -0.43 -5.86 -2.41
C GLY A 17 -0.48 -7.34 -2.82
N VAL A 18 -1.57 -8.04 -2.51
CA VAL A 18 -1.78 -9.43 -2.90
C VAL A 18 -1.80 -9.58 -4.43
N VAL A 19 -2.55 -8.72 -5.13
CA VAL A 19 -2.61 -8.73 -6.59
C VAL A 19 -1.23 -8.47 -7.20
N LEU A 20 -0.44 -7.55 -6.63
CA LEU A 20 0.92 -7.29 -7.07
C LEU A 20 1.80 -8.54 -6.95
N VAL A 21 1.79 -9.23 -5.80
CA VAL A 21 2.57 -10.45 -5.61
C VAL A 21 2.19 -11.51 -6.63
N VAL A 22 0.90 -11.74 -6.85
CA VAL A 22 0.42 -12.70 -7.86
C VAL A 22 0.84 -12.29 -9.27
N ALA A 23 0.74 -11.00 -9.59
CA ALA A 23 1.10 -10.47 -10.91
C ALA A 23 2.58 -10.67 -11.26
N LEU A 24 3.50 -10.69 -10.29
CA LEU A 24 4.93 -10.90 -10.55
C LEU A 24 5.25 -12.27 -11.16
N PHE A 25 4.43 -13.29 -10.86
CA PHE A 25 4.60 -14.64 -11.39
C PHE A 25 3.92 -14.84 -12.75
N LEU A 26 3.10 -13.87 -13.18
CA LEU A 26 2.42 -13.94 -14.47
C LEU A 26 3.33 -13.41 -15.59
N PRO A 27 3.01 -13.70 -16.86
CA PRO A 27 3.77 -13.21 -18.00
C PRO A 27 3.66 -11.68 -18.16
N TRP A 28 4.78 -10.97 -18.11
CA TRP A 28 4.84 -9.52 -18.35
C TRP A 28 5.20 -9.22 -19.80
N TYR A 29 5.94 -10.12 -20.45
CA TYR A 29 6.41 -9.95 -21.81
C TYR A 29 6.24 -11.24 -22.62
N GLU A 30 5.92 -11.08 -23.89
CA GLU A 30 5.94 -12.16 -24.87
C GLU A 30 7.06 -11.89 -25.86
N VAL A 31 7.99 -12.84 -25.97
CA VAL A 31 9.20 -12.70 -26.79
C VAL A 31 9.17 -13.78 -27.89
N PRO A 32 9.16 -13.40 -29.18
CA PRO A 32 9.27 -14.34 -30.28
C PRO A 32 10.47 -15.28 -30.12
N GLY A 33 10.24 -16.59 -30.26
CA GLY A 33 11.28 -17.62 -30.16
C GLY A 33 11.81 -17.92 -28.74
N ARG A 34 11.51 -17.09 -27.73
CA ARG A 34 11.91 -17.31 -26.33
C ARG A 34 10.73 -17.64 -25.41
N GLY A 35 9.51 -17.25 -25.79
CA GLY A 35 8.28 -17.52 -25.06
C GLY A 35 7.87 -16.38 -24.13
N ARG A 36 7.14 -16.74 -23.07
CA ARG A 36 6.57 -15.80 -22.10
C ARG A 36 7.54 -15.58 -20.95
N LEU A 37 7.83 -14.32 -20.64
CA LEU A 37 8.71 -13.93 -19.54
C LEU A 37 7.91 -13.24 -18.44
N SER A 38 8.14 -13.67 -17.21
CA SER A 38 7.63 -13.07 -15.98
C SER A 38 8.45 -11.86 -15.54
N ALA A 39 7.99 -11.15 -14.49
CA ALA A 39 8.75 -10.05 -13.92
C ALA A 39 10.13 -10.49 -13.40
N TRP A 40 10.21 -11.68 -12.82
CA TRP A 40 11.43 -12.28 -12.27
C TRP A 40 12.53 -12.45 -13.32
N GLU A 41 12.14 -12.77 -14.54
CA GLU A 41 13.08 -12.98 -15.64
C GLU A 41 13.47 -11.66 -16.30
N ALA A 42 12.60 -10.64 -16.23
CA ALA A 42 12.81 -9.37 -16.91
C ALA A 42 13.56 -8.32 -16.06
N TYR A 43 13.35 -8.31 -14.74
CA TYR A 43 13.62 -7.11 -13.91
C TYR A 43 14.69 -7.23 -12.83
N SER A 44 15.20 -8.43 -12.55
CA SER A 44 16.37 -8.76 -11.71
C SER A 44 16.39 -8.26 -10.26
N ILE A 45 16.41 -6.96 -10.01
CA ILE A 45 16.33 -6.38 -8.65
C ILE A 45 15.00 -5.67 -8.41
N VAL A 46 14.36 -5.18 -9.47
CA VAL A 46 13.11 -4.42 -9.37
C VAL A 46 11.92 -5.33 -9.06
N ASP A 47 11.94 -6.57 -9.54
CA ASP A 47 11.05 -7.66 -9.13
C ASP A 47 11.09 -7.92 -7.61
N VAL A 48 12.28 -7.94 -6.99
CA VAL A 48 12.43 -8.10 -5.53
C VAL A 48 11.83 -6.91 -4.79
N LEU A 49 12.08 -5.67 -5.26
CA LEU A 49 11.49 -4.47 -4.66
C LEU A 49 9.96 -4.48 -4.75
N LEU A 50 9.41 -4.91 -5.88
CA LEU A 50 7.97 -5.06 -6.08
C LEU A 50 7.39 -6.18 -5.19
N LEU A 51 8.12 -7.28 -5.01
CA LEU A 51 7.71 -8.35 -4.11
C LEU A 51 7.66 -7.83 -2.67
N VAL A 52 8.71 -7.15 -2.21
CA VAL A 52 8.76 -6.54 -0.87
C VAL A 52 7.61 -5.56 -0.69
N LEU A 53 7.34 -4.70 -1.69
CA LEU A 53 6.20 -3.79 -1.65
C LEU A 53 4.87 -4.54 -1.48
N GLY A 54 4.63 -5.57 -2.29
CA GLY A 54 3.40 -6.36 -2.23
C GLY A 54 3.23 -7.11 -0.90
N VAL A 55 4.30 -7.70 -0.38
CA VAL A 55 4.30 -8.43 0.91
C VAL A 55 4.08 -7.47 2.07
N LEU A 56 4.76 -6.32 2.09
CA LEU A 56 4.56 -5.31 3.13
C LEU A 56 3.13 -4.76 3.10
N ALA A 57 2.59 -4.47 1.92
CA ALA A 57 1.22 -3.98 1.75
C ALA A 57 0.17 -5.00 2.22
N ALA A 58 0.34 -6.28 1.86
CA ALA A 58 -0.55 -7.35 2.33
C ALA A 58 -0.41 -7.61 3.84
N GLY A 59 0.81 -7.58 4.36
CA GLY A 59 1.11 -7.79 5.77
C GLY A 59 0.65 -6.65 6.67
N LEU A 60 0.53 -5.43 6.14
CA LEU A 60 0.16 -4.26 6.91
C LEU A 60 -1.22 -4.41 7.56
N LEU A 61 -2.19 -5.00 6.86
CA LEU A 61 -3.52 -5.29 7.38
C LEU A 61 -3.48 -6.20 8.62
N VAL A 62 -2.56 -7.16 8.65
CA VAL A 62 -2.37 -8.04 9.81
C VAL A 62 -1.75 -7.28 10.97
N VAL A 63 -0.76 -6.42 10.70
CA VAL A 63 -0.13 -5.57 11.71
C VAL A 63 -1.19 -4.65 12.33
N THR A 64 -1.98 -3.95 11.52
CA THR A 64 -2.98 -3.00 12.03
C THR A 64 -4.13 -3.70 12.78
N ALA A 65 -4.51 -4.91 12.37
CA ALA A 65 -5.51 -5.71 13.08
C ALA A 65 -5.04 -6.23 14.46
N ILE A 66 -3.73 -6.31 14.71
CA ILE A 66 -3.14 -6.80 15.97
C ILE A 66 -2.73 -5.64 16.89
N GLN A 67 -2.29 -4.51 16.32
CA GLN A 67 -1.77 -3.40 17.11
C GLN A 67 -2.86 -2.66 17.91
N ARG A 68 -2.52 -2.33 19.16
CA ARG A 68 -3.46 -1.67 20.08
C ARG A 68 -3.58 -0.17 19.79
N THR A 69 -2.49 0.48 19.37
CA THR A 69 -2.43 1.92 19.13
C THR A 69 -2.52 2.25 17.63
N ALA A 70 -3.32 3.28 17.30
CA ALA A 70 -3.46 3.74 15.92
C ALA A 70 -2.15 4.33 15.34
N ALA A 71 -1.27 4.86 16.20
CA ALA A 71 -0.02 5.50 15.81
C ALA A 71 0.91 4.58 15.00
N VAL A 72 0.97 3.28 15.35
CA VAL A 72 1.84 2.32 14.64
C VAL A 72 1.35 2.08 13.21
N GLY A 73 0.03 1.97 13.01
CA GLY A 73 -0.56 1.81 11.68
C GLY A 73 -0.27 3.01 10.78
N ILE A 74 -0.49 4.23 11.30
CA ILE A 74 -0.25 5.47 10.55
C ILE A 74 1.23 5.61 10.17
N ALA A 75 2.14 5.33 11.10
CA ALA A 75 3.58 5.38 10.80
C ALA A 75 3.98 4.36 9.72
N ALA A 76 3.39 3.16 9.75
CA ALA A 76 3.64 2.15 8.75
C ALA A 76 3.03 2.49 7.38
N ASP A 77 1.82 3.06 7.34
CA ASP A 77 1.21 3.61 6.10
C ASP A 77 2.05 4.73 5.50
N ALA A 78 2.61 5.63 6.32
CA ALA A 78 3.47 6.71 5.87
C ALA A 78 4.77 6.18 5.24
N MET A 79 5.42 5.21 5.90
CA MET A 79 6.61 4.55 5.37
C MET A 79 6.30 3.82 4.07
N LEU A 80 5.19 3.08 4.03
CA LEU A 80 4.75 2.35 2.85
C LEU A 80 4.42 3.29 1.70
N THR A 81 3.84 4.46 1.97
CA THR A 81 3.55 5.49 0.95
C THR A 81 4.83 5.97 0.27
N ILE A 82 5.87 6.30 1.04
CA ILE A 82 7.16 6.74 0.48
C ILE A 82 7.78 5.61 -0.35
N PHE A 83 7.81 4.39 0.20
CA PHE A 83 8.38 3.23 -0.48
C PHE A 83 7.62 2.89 -1.77
N ALA A 84 6.29 2.86 -1.72
CA ALA A 84 5.41 2.63 -2.87
C ALA A 84 5.58 3.72 -3.93
N GLY A 85 5.77 4.97 -3.54
CA GLY A 85 6.04 6.09 -4.45
C GLY A 85 7.34 5.88 -5.23
N ILE A 86 8.43 5.57 -4.53
CA ILE A 86 9.74 5.31 -5.15
C ILE A 86 9.68 4.10 -6.08
N VAL A 87 9.18 2.96 -5.57
CA VAL A 87 9.09 1.72 -6.33
C VAL A 87 8.13 1.87 -7.51
N GLY A 88 7.02 2.61 -7.37
CA GLY A 88 6.07 2.88 -8.44
C GLY A 88 6.66 3.71 -9.57
N VAL A 89 7.49 4.72 -9.26
CA VAL A 89 8.22 5.49 -10.28
C VAL A 89 9.23 4.60 -11.01
N ILE A 90 10.01 3.79 -10.28
CA ILE A 90 10.95 2.83 -10.87
C ILE A 90 10.22 1.83 -11.77
N ALA A 91 9.14 1.23 -11.29
CA ALA A 91 8.33 0.28 -12.03
C ALA A 91 7.74 0.91 -13.30
N THR A 92 7.25 2.14 -13.22
CA THR A 92 6.79 2.89 -14.40
C THR A 92 7.90 3.05 -15.43
N ALA A 93 9.09 3.49 -14.99
CA ALA A 93 10.23 3.63 -15.89
C ALA A 93 10.62 2.29 -16.55
N ARG A 94 10.48 1.16 -15.85
CA ARG A 94 10.80 -0.20 -16.35
C ARG A 94 9.72 -0.81 -17.25
N VAL A 95 8.46 -0.47 -17.04
CA VAL A 95 7.35 -0.92 -17.90
C VAL A 95 7.33 -0.11 -19.19
N LEU A 96 7.52 1.21 -19.09
CA LEU A 96 7.54 2.10 -20.25
C LEU A 96 8.79 1.88 -21.11
N ASN A 97 9.98 1.83 -20.49
CA ASN A 97 11.21 1.52 -21.20
C ASN A 97 11.44 0.01 -21.20
N MET A 98 11.29 -0.60 -22.37
CA MET A 98 11.52 -2.03 -22.51
C MET A 98 12.95 -2.37 -22.07
N PRO A 99 13.18 -3.46 -21.30
CA PRO A 99 14.53 -3.86 -20.93
C PRO A 99 15.40 -4.01 -22.19
N ALA A 100 16.58 -3.39 -22.20
CA ALA A 100 17.50 -3.40 -23.36
C ALA A 100 17.86 -4.82 -23.84
N ALA A 101 17.77 -5.82 -22.96
CA ALA A 101 17.96 -7.23 -23.30
C ALA A 101 16.85 -7.80 -24.23
N LEU A 102 15.72 -7.09 -24.37
CA LEU A 102 14.54 -7.49 -25.14
C LEU A 102 14.29 -6.61 -26.38
N GLU A 103 14.90 -5.42 -26.45
CA GLU A 103 14.75 -4.50 -27.60
C GLU A 103 15.09 -5.11 -28.97
N PRO A 104 16.11 -5.99 -29.12
CA PRO A 104 16.46 -6.53 -30.43
C PRO A 104 15.47 -7.54 -31.03
N VAL A 105 14.40 -7.93 -30.31
CA VAL A 105 13.63 -9.16 -30.60
C VAL A 105 12.12 -8.93 -30.81
N ASP A 106 11.67 -7.71 -31.15
CA ASP A 106 10.24 -7.40 -31.38
C ASP A 106 9.31 -7.95 -30.26
N ALA A 107 9.73 -7.77 -29.01
CA ALA A 107 9.02 -8.29 -27.87
C ALA A 107 7.80 -7.43 -27.49
N ASP A 108 6.69 -8.08 -27.14
CA ASP A 108 5.42 -7.43 -26.81
C ASP A 108 5.17 -7.37 -25.30
N ARG A 109 4.48 -6.33 -24.84
CA ARG A 109 4.03 -6.18 -23.44
C ARG A 109 2.73 -6.93 -23.23
N ALA A 110 2.72 -7.86 -22.28
CA ALA A 110 1.51 -8.54 -21.86
C ALA A 110 0.68 -7.67 -20.89
N ALA A 111 -0.61 -7.99 -20.77
CA ALA A 111 -1.53 -7.27 -19.89
C ALA A 111 -1.10 -7.25 -18.41
N PHE A 112 -0.40 -8.29 -17.94
CA PHE A 112 -0.02 -8.40 -16.53
C PHE A 112 1.08 -7.42 -16.10
N ALA A 113 1.87 -6.87 -17.03
CA ALA A 113 2.78 -5.77 -16.73
C ALA A 113 2.00 -4.52 -16.27
N TRP A 114 0.87 -4.23 -16.93
CA TRP A 114 -0.01 -3.13 -16.54
C TRP A 114 -0.76 -3.42 -15.25
N ILE A 115 -1.17 -4.67 -15.01
CA ILE A 115 -1.81 -5.07 -13.75
C ILE A 115 -0.82 -4.93 -12.58
N GLY A 116 0.43 -5.36 -12.75
CA GLY A 116 1.48 -5.15 -11.75
C GLY A 116 1.70 -3.67 -11.46
N LEU A 117 1.79 -2.84 -12.51
CA LEU A 117 1.95 -1.40 -12.35
C LEU A 117 0.75 -0.74 -11.64
N LEU A 118 -0.47 -1.09 -12.07
CA LEU A 118 -1.70 -0.60 -11.45
C LEU A 118 -1.78 -1.01 -9.98
N SER A 119 -1.33 -2.22 -9.65
CA SER A 119 -1.32 -2.73 -8.28
C SER A 119 -0.32 -1.97 -7.41
N ALA A 120 0.87 -1.64 -7.91
CA ALA A 120 1.83 -0.79 -7.19
C ALA A 120 1.26 0.60 -6.89
N TYR A 121 0.55 1.21 -7.84
CA TYR A 121 -0.15 2.48 -7.62
C TYR A 121 -1.40 2.33 -6.74
N GLY A 122 -2.06 1.17 -6.76
CA GLY A 122 -3.14 0.82 -5.85
C GLY A 122 -2.67 0.76 -4.40
N VAL A 123 -1.49 0.20 -4.14
CA VAL A 123 -0.83 0.23 -2.82
C VAL A 123 -0.56 1.66 -2.38
N LEU A 124 0.02 2.49 -3.27
CA LEU A 124 0.29 3.90 -2.98
C LEU A 124 -0.99 4.68 -2.65
N ALA A 125 -2.02 4.55 -3.49
CA ALA A 125 -3.29 5.23 -3.30
C ALA A 125 -3.99 4.76 -2.03
N GLY A 126 -4.01 3.44 -1.77
CA GLY A 126 -4.56 2.85 -0.55
C GLY A 126 -3.90 3.39 0.71
N ALA A 127 -2.57 3.46 0.74
CA ALA A 127 -1.83 3.97 1.90
C ALA A 127 -2.09 5.47 2.14
N ILE A 128 -2.17 6.29 1.09
CA ILE A 128 -2.55 7.70 1.20
C ILE A 128 -3.97 7.85 1.73
N LEU A 129 -4.92 7.04 1.23
CA LEU A 129 -6.31 7.06 1.71
C LEU A 129 -6.42 6.59 3.16
N ALA A 130 -5.62 5.62 3.58
CA ALA A 130 -5.60 5.13 4.96
C ALA A 130 -5.12 6.22 5.93
N MET A 131 -4.09 6.98 5.57
CA MET A 131 -3.60 8.09 6.40
C MET A 131 -4.59 9.25 6.51
N ARG A 132 -5.35 9.54 5.44
CA ARG A 132 -6.36 10.60 5.39
C ARG A 132 -7.69 10.23 6.04
N ASP A 133 -7.82 9.04 6.61
CA ASP A 133 -9.06 8.62 7.24
C ASP A 133 -9.10 9.15 8.69
N GLU A 134 -9.68 10.34 8.89
CA GLU A 134 -9.83 10.91 10.23
C GLU A 134 -11.15 10.53 10.93
N ARG A 135 -11.88 9.49 10.48
CA ARG A 135 -13.24 9.11 10.92
C ARG A 135 -13.68 9.79 12.22
N LEU A 136 -14.39 10.89 12.04
CA LEU A 136 -15.07 11.57 13.14
C LEU A 136 -16.24 10.67 13.58
N SER A 137 -16.45 10.60 14.88
CA SER A 137 -17.62 9.97 15.48
C SER A 137 -18.89 10.51 14.81
N ARG A 138 -19.90 9.65 14.57
CA ARG A 138 -21.17 10.13 14.04
C ARG A 138 -21.78 11.15 15.01
N GLU A 139 -22.55 12.10 14.47
CA GLU A 139 -23.20 13.11 15.29
C GLU A 139 -24.10 12.45 16.35
N GLY A 140 -23.78 12.67 17.64
CA GLY A 140 -24.45 12.05 18.78
C GLY A 140 -23.84 10.73 19.30
N GLU A 141 -22.87 10.13 18.58
CA GLU A 141 -22.08 8.99 19.05
C GLU A 141 -20.71 9.49 19.49
N LEU A 142 -20.41 9.49 20.79
CA LEU A 142 -19.06 9.77 21.26
C LEU A 142 -18.22 8.51 21.04
N THR A 143 -17.05 8.64 20.41
CA THR A 143 -16.08 7.56 20.31
C THR A 143 -14.73 8.04 20.84
N ASP A 144 -13.96 7.15 21.46
CA ASP A 144 -12.60 7.47 21.89
C ASP A 144 -11.64 7.64 20.70
N ALA A 145 -10.38 7.95 20.98
CA ALA A 145 -9.33 8.08 19.96
C ALA A 145 -9.05 6.78 19.17
N THR A 146 -9.63 5.65 19.59
CA THR A 146 -9.55 4.36 18.91
C THR A 146 -10.79 4.04 18.07
N GLY A 147 -11.81 4.90 18.10
CA GLY A 147 -13.09 4.74 17.41
C GLY A 147 -14.09 3.86 18.16
N VAL A 148 -13.83 3.52 19.42
CA VAL A 148 -14.74 2.73 20.26
C VAL A 148 -15.80 3.66 20.85
N PRO A 149 -17.11 3.33 20.74
CA PRO A 149 -18.17 4.13 21.36
C PRO A 149 -17.97 4.27 22.87
N ILE A 150 -18.11 5.49 23.38
CA ILE A 150 -18.02 5.86 24.79
C ILE A 150 -19.30 6.61 25.19
N GLU A 151 -19.73 6.45 26.44
CA GLU A 151 -20.99 7.03 26.92
C GLU A 151 -20.87 8.53 27.25
N ALA A 152 -19.67 8.99 27.61
CA ALA A 152 -19.39 10.37 27.97
C ALA A 152 -18.02 10.80 27.46
N ALA A 153 -17.85 12.09 27.17
CA ALA A 153 -16.56 12.65 26.82
C ALA A 153 -15.60 12.49 28.02
N PRO A 154 -14.31 12.18 27.79
CA PRO A 154 -13.34 12.14 28.87
C PRO A 154 -13.32 13.48 29.59
N GLU A 155 -13.26 13.47 30.92
CA GLU A 155 -13.11 14.68 31.71
C GLU A 155 -11.79 15.35 31.33
N ILE A 156 -11.87 16.52 30.69
CA ILE A 156 -10.69 17.30 30.31
C ILE A 156 -10.17 17.95 31.58
N GLU A 157 -9.01 17.51 32.07
CA GLU A 157 -8.33 18.16 33.19
C GLU A 157 -8.04 19.62 32.80
N THR A 158 -8.75 20.55 33.43
CA THR A 158 -8.55 21.97 33.19
C THR A 158 -7.29 22.42 33.90
N LEU A 159 -6.19 22.49 33.15
CA LEU A 159 -4.95 23.07 33.66
C LEU A 159 -5.14 24.56 33.91
N PRO A 160 -4.72 25.09 35.07
CA PRO A 160 -4.79 26.52 35.34
C PRO A 160 -3.95 27.29 34.32
N ALA A 161 -4.45 28.45 33.89
CA ALA A 161 -3.74 29.28 32.93
C ALA A 161 -2.36 29.69 33.47
N PRO A 162 -1.30 29.71 32.64
CA PRO A 162 0.01 30.14 33.07
C PRO A 162 -0.03 31.59 33.61
N PRO A 163 0.78 31.92 34.63
CA PRO A 163 0.81 33.27 35.21
C PRO A 163 1.15 34.31 34.15
N ARG A 164 0.43 35.44 34.13
CA ARG A 164 0.81 36.58 33.28
C ARG A 164 2.04 37.25 33.90
N THR A 165 3.19 37.10 33.27
CA THR A 165 4.42 37.86 33.57
C THR A 165 4.37 39.23 32.90
#